data_AF-A0A2E9LH25-F1
#
_entry.id   AF-A0A2E9LH25-F1
#
_cell.length_a   1.000
_cell.length_b   1.000
_cell.length_c   1.000
_cell.angle_alpha   90.00
_cell.angle_beta   90.00
_cell.angle_gamma   90.00
#
_symmetry.space_group_name_H-M   'P 1'
#
loop_
_entity.id
_entity.type
_entity.pdbx_description
1 polymer ?
#
loop_
_entity_poly.entity_id
_entity_poly.type
_entity_poly.pdbx_seq_one_letter_code
_entity_poly.pdbx_strand_id
1 'polypeptide(L)'
;MNQNFQCLTYKGKGNSLISLKGKTKDLFKQFDSFVRVSTCQRIEIYSEKNLSSLEDMNKLDFPDSMIHLIEVLSGVDSGLFGEIEVYLQIKESLKTAKKEKHLSSELGNLFSQAFEISDNIREKFELNNSWANSIEEVISKRKNIFIFGDGNLAKSLEKNLSSKGFNFLDNPKNAEAIVILKKGFKPSNKTAKIINLTEEEFKHDVINMSKFFTKPDKKIINAIKEEIKKELSNPRRK
;
A
#
# COMPACT_ATOMS: atom_id res chain seq x y z
N MET A 1 -8.89 21.68 -12.11
CA MET A 1 -8.96 20.94 -10.83
C MET A 1 -9.06 21.96 -9.70
N ASN A 2 -9.66 21.60 -8.57
CA ASN A 2 -9.77 22.51 -7.44
C ASN A 2 -8.37 22.78 -6.84
N GLN A 3 -7.97 24.06 -6.80
CA GLN A 3 -6.68 24.51 -6.27
C GLN A 3 -6.59 24.40 -4.74
N ASN A 4 -7.72 24.18 -4.05
CA ASN A 4 -7.77 24.09 -2.59
C ASN A 4 -7.56 22.66 -2.07
N PHE A 5 -7.26 21.68 -2.93
CA PHE A 5 -6.98 20.32 -2.48
C PHE A 5 -5.65 20.25 -1.73
N GLN A 6 -5.70 19.88 -0.46
CA GLN A 6 -4.55 19.84 0.43
C GLN A 6 -4.43 18.48 1.13
N CYS A 7 -3.19 18.13 1.49
CA CYS A 7 -2.89 16.95 2.27
C CYS A 7 -1.97 17.31 3.44
N LEU A 8 -2.32 16.91 4.66
CA LEU A 8 -1.34 16.74 5.73
C LEU A 8 -0.89 15.29 5.73
N THR A 9 0.40 15.04 5.56
CA THR A 9 0.97 13.69 5.51
C THR A 9 2.09 13.50 6.51
N TYR A 10 2.07 12.36 7.19
CA TYR A 10 3.16 11.84 7.99
C TYR A 10 3.46 10.41 7.57
N LYS A 11 4.73 10.13 7.26
CA LYS A 11 5.23 8.79 6.94
C LYS A 11 6.18 8.33 8.04
N GLY A 12 5.85 7.24 8.72
CA GLY A 12 6.61 6.75 9.88
C GLY A 12 6.16 5.35 10.31
N LYS A 13 6.67 4.83 11.42
CA LYS A 13 6.32 3.50 11.97
C LYS A 13 6.33 3.49 13.49
N GLY A 14 5.56 2.59 14.10
CA GLY A 14 5.64 2.31 15.53
C GLY A 14 5.01 3.40 16.42
N ASN A 15 5.66 3.73 17.53
CA ASN A 15 5.11 4.58 18.59
C ASN A 15 4.78 6.01 18.14
N SER A 16 5.50 6.55 17.15
CA SER A 16 5.22 7.88 16.60
C SER A 16 3.85 7.95 15.91
N LEU A 17 3.50 6.94 15.11
CA LEU A 17 2.17 6.82 14.50
C LEU A 17 1.08 6.73 15.56
N ILE A 18 1.31 5.98 16.64
CA ILE A 18 0.31 5.81 17.72
C ILE A 18 0.04 7.17 18.39
N SER A 19 1.10 7.93 18.70
CA SER A 19 0.98 9.26 19.28
C SER A 19 0.23 10.24 18.35
N LEU A 20 0.58 10.27 17.06
CA LEU A 20 -0.09 11.10 16.06
C LEU A 20 -1.56 10.70 15.83
N LYS A 21 -1.89 9.41 15.87
CA LYS A 21 -3.31 8.95 15.78
C LYS A 21 -4.17 9.50 16.93
N GLY A 22 -3.57 9.70 18.10
CA GLY A 22 -4.19 10.36 19.25
C GLY A 22 -4.40 11.86 19.00
N LYS A 23 -3.32 12.59 18.67
CA LYS A 23 -3.36 14.06 18.43
C LYS A 23 -4.32 14.45 17.29
N THR A 24 -4.37 13.66 16.23
CA THR A 24 -5.23 13.95 15.07
C THR A 24 -6.72 13.89 15.39
N LYS A 25 -7.13 13.17 16.45
CA LYS A 25 -8.55 12.96 16.80
C LYS A 25 -9.30 14.26 17.09
N ASP A 26 -8.64 15.23 17.71
CA ASP A 26 -9.21 16.55 18.00
C ASP A 26 -9.09 17.54 16.83
N LEU A 27 -8.12 17.36 15.94
CA LEU A 27 -8.03 18.13 14.69
C LEU A 27 -9.26 17.91 13.80
N PHE A 28 -9.79 16.69 13.77
CA PHE A 28 -10.92 16.35 12.91
C PHE A 28 -12.20 17.13 13.20
N LYS A 29 -12.35 17.68 14.41
CA LYS A 29 -13.50 18.53 14.76
C LYS A 29 -13.47 19.88 14.03
N GLN A 30 -12.32 20.28 13.50
CA GLN A 30 -12.12 21.59 12.86
C GLN A 30 -12.38 21.57 11.35
N PHE A 31 -12.57 20.39 10.74
CA PHE A 31 -12.74 20.25 9.30
C PHE A 31 -14.12 19.69 8.96
N ASP A 32 -14.92 20.47 8.23
CA ASP A 32 -16.24 20.02 7.80
C ASP A 32 -16.18 18.92 6.73
N SER A 33 -15.13 18.90 5.90
CA SER A 33 -14.93 17.90 4.87
C SER A 33 -13.47 17.42 4.85
N PHE A 34 -13.28 16.12 5.08
CA PHE A 34 -11.97 15.49 5.05
C PHE A 34 -12.05 13.98 4.83
N VAL A 35 -10.95 13.40 4.37
CA VAL A 35 -10.70 11.95 4.35
C VAL A 35 -9.42 11.66 5.13
N ARG A 36 -9.53 10.83 6.17
CA ARG A 36 -8.39 10.37 6.95
C ARG A 36 -7.94 9.00 6.47
N VAL A 37 -6.69 8.89 6.04
CA VAL A 37 -6.05 7.62 5.71
C VAL A 37 -5.08 7.27 6.83
N SER A 38 -5.20 6.06 7.38
CA SER A 38 -4.31 5.59 8.44
C SER A 38 -3.89 4.15 8.16
N THR A 39 -2.60 3.96 7.89
CA THR A 39 -2.02 2.64 7.64
C THR A 39 -1.01 2.29 8.73
N CYS A 40 -0.25 1.20 8.56
CA CYS A 40 0.90 0.87 9.39
C CYS A 40 2.13 1.77 9.13
N GLN A 41 2.10 2.57 8.07
CA GLN A 41 3.25 3.34 7.56
C GLN A 41 2.97 4.84 7.37
N ARG A 42 1.70 5.27 7.39
CA ARG A 42 1.32 6.66 7.18
C ARG A 42 0.06 7.06 7.93
N ILE A 43 -0.04 8.35 8.22
CA ILE A 43 -1.28 9.04 8.55
C ILE A 43 -1.39 10.21 7.60
N GLU A 44 -2.53 10.31 6.92
CA GLU A 44 -2.79 11.37 5.96
C GLU A 44 -4.19 11.92 6.16
N ILE A 45 -4.33 13.22 5.95
CA ILE A 45 -5.60 13.93 6.02
C ILE A 45 -5.71 14.73 4.73
N TYR A 46 -6.72 14.42 3.93
CA TYR A 46 -7.02 15.12 2.69
C TYR A 46 -8.24 16.00 2.89
N SER A 47 -8.21 17.23 2.39
CA SER A 47 -9.33 18.16 2.44
C SER A 47 -9.28 19.13 1.25
N GLU A 48 -10.43 19.65 0.86
CA GLU A 48 -10.60 20.77 -0.06
C GLU A 48 -10.74 22.13 0.66
N LYS A 49 -10.58 22.13 1.99
CA LYS A 49 -10.54 23.31 2.85
C LYS A 49 -9.12 23.53 3.38
N ASN A 50 -8.84 24.76 3.83
CA ASN A 50 -7.52 25.11 4.32
C ASN A 50 -7.18 24.33 5.60
N LEU A 51 -6.27 23.36 5.47
CA LEU A 51 -5.72 22.60 6.59
C LEU A 51 -4.72 23.48 7.32
N SER A 52 -4.96 23.73 8.61
CA SER A 52 -3.94 24.30 9.49
C SER A 52 -2.75 23.33 9.57
N SER A 53 -1.52 23.86 9.54
CA SER A 53 -0.33 23.05 9.69
C SER A 53 -0.35 22.37 11.06
N LEU A 54 -0.10 21.06 11.09
CA LEU A 54 0.11 20.33 12.33
C LEU A 54 1.61 20.10 12.52
N GLU A 55 2.14 20.43 13.70
CA GLU A 55 3.49 20.02 14.09
C GLU A 55 3.66 18.50 13.87
N ASP A 56 4.79 18.09 13.31
CA ASP A 56 5.11 16.71 12.91
C ASP A 56 4.45 16.21 11.59
N MET A 57 3.64 17.02 10.88
CA MET A 57 3.07 16.64 9.57
C MET A 57 3.50 17.59 8.45
N ASN A 58 3.83 17.04 7.29
CA ASN A 58 4.11 17.85 6.09
C ASN A 58 2.80 18.26 5.44
N LYS A 59 2.67 19.54 5.07
CA LYS A 59 1.56 20.04 4.27
C LYS A 59 1.93 20.01 2.78
N LEU A 60 1.06 19.45 1.97
CA LEU A 60 1.12 19.47 0.52
C LEU A 60 -0.10 20.21 0.00
N ASP A 61 0.12 21.20 -0.86
CA ASP A 61 -0.93 21.93 -1.57
C ASP A 61 -1.12 21.35 -2.98
N PHE A 62 -2.21 21.69 -3.64
CA PHE A 62 -2.39 21.33 -5.05
C PHE A 62 -1.29 21.99 -5.90
N PRO A 63 -0.68 21.28 -6.88
CA PRO A 63 -1.01 19.93 -7.37
C PRO A 63 -0.34 18.78 -6.61
N ASP A 64 0.62 19.06 -5.73
CA ASP A 64 1.44 18.04 -5.06
C ASP A 64 0.61 17.11 -4.18
N SER A 65 -0.45 17.61 -3.55
CA SER A 65 -1.42 16.79 -2.80
C SER A 65 -2.12 15.74 -3.67
N MET A 66 -2.47 16.09 -4.91
CA MET A 66 -3.10 15.19 -5.88
C MET A 66 -2.08 14.18 -6.43
N ILE A 67 -0.89 14.65 -6.80
CA ILE A 67 0.21 13.78 -7.25
C ILE A 67 0.53 12.76 -6.15
N HIS A 68 0.65 13.21 -4.90
CA HIS A 68 0.90 12.36 -3.75
C HIS A 68 -0.20 11.30 -3.56
N LEU A 69 -1.48 11.68 -3.60
CA LEU A 69 -2.59 10.73 -3.51
C LEU A 69 -2.51 9.66 -4.60
N ILE A 70 -2.22 10.04 -5.84
CA ILE A 70 -2.10 9.11 -6.97
C ILE A 70 -0.89 8.19 -6.78
N GLU A 71 0.27 8.71 -6.35
CA GLU A 71 1.47 7.91 -6.05
C GLU A 71 1.20 6.86 -4.96
N VAL A 72 0.42 7.23 -3.94
CA VAL A 72 0.00 6.32 -2.87
C VAL A 72 -0.98 5.26 -3.40
N LEU A 73 -2.03 5.66 -4.13
CA LEU A 73 -3.02 4.75 -4.72
C LEU A 73 -2.40 3.76 -5.72
N SER A 74 -1.44 4.22 -6.52
CA SER A 74 -0.71 3.38 -7.47
C SER A 74 0.26 2.41 -6.78
N GLY A 75 0.48 2.52 -5.46
CA GLY A 75 1.43 1.68 -4.73
C GLY A 75 2.89 2.00 -5.08
N VAL A 76 3.17 3.22 -5.54
CA VAL A 76 4.54 3.70 -5.79
C VAL A 76 5.17 4.16 -4.49
N ASP A 77 4.39 4.83 -3.63
CA ASP A 77 4.84 5.29 -2.32
C ASP A 77 4.59 4.26 -1.18
N SER A 78 4.26 3.00 -1.50
CA SER A 78 4.04 1.95 -0.49
C SER A 78 5.35 1.30 -0.02
N GLY A 79 5.26 0.59 1.10
CA GLY A 79 6.38 -0.15 1.64
C GLY A 79 6.75 -1.41 0.84
N LEU A 80 5.82 -1.88 0.01
CA LEU A 80 5.94 -2.95 -0.97
C LEU A 80 5.39 -2.39 -2.29
N PHE A 81 6.23 -2.31 -3.33
CA PHE A 81 5.84 -1.67 -4.57
C PHE A 81 4.67 -2.39 -5.26
N GLY A 82 3.70 -1.63 -5.78
CA GLY A 82 2.52 -2.15 -6.48
C GLY A 82 1.47 -2.84 -5.57
N GLU A 83 1.69 -2.82 -4.25
CA GLU A 83 0.77 -3.38 -3.26
C GLU A 83 -0.63 -2.75 -3.38
N ILE A 84 -1.67 -3.59 -3.40
CA ILE A 84 -3.07 -3.17 -3.51
C ILE A 84 -3.67 -2.77 -2.15
N GLU A 85 -3.04 -3.15 -1.04
CA GLU A 85 -3.60 -2.95 0.30
C GLU A 85 -3.81 -1.46 0.62
N VAL A 86 -2.85 -0.60 0.26
CA VAL A 86 -2.97 0.85 0.48
C VAL A 86 -4.14 1.45 -0.31
N TYR A 87 -4.38 0.97 -1.53
CA TYR A 87 -5.53 1.37 -2.35
C TYR A 87 -6.84 0.99 -1.66
N LEU A 88 -6.94 -0.24 -1.14
CA LEU A 88 -8.13 -0.71 -0.43
C LEU A 88 -8.36 0.08 0.88
N GLN A 89 -7.31 0.38 1.62
CA GLN A 89 -7.37 1.19 2.84
C GLN A 89 -7.85 2.62 2.57
N ILE A 90 -7.44 3.23 1.46
CA ILE A 90 -7.95 4.55 1.03
C ILE A 90 -9.43 4.45 0.64
N LYS A 91 -9.82 3.40 -0.09
CA LYS A 91 -11.22 3.16 -0.46
C LYS A 91 -12.12 2.97 0.77
N GLU A 92 -11.63 2.28 1.79
CA GLU A 92 -12.31 2.15 3.09
C GLU A 92 -12.39 3.48 3.83
N SER A 93 -11.31 4.27 3.82
CA SER A 93 -11.27 5.60 4.43
C SER A 93 -12.32 6.54 3.79
N LEU A 94 -12.49 6.48 2.47
CA LEU A 94 -13.51 7.23 1.75
C LEU A 94 -14.94 6.80 2.13
N LYS A 95 -15.18 5.48 2.27
CA LYS A 95 -16.46 4.95 2.73
C LYS A 95 -16.78 5.41 4.16
N THR A 96 -15.78 5.42 5.04
CA THR A 96 -15.93 5.89 6.42
C THR A 96 -16.26 7.39 6.45
N ALA A 97 -15.51 8.22 5.73
CA ALA A 97 -15.78 9.65 5.63
C ALA A 97 -17.20 9.92 5.10
N LYS A 98 -17.66 9.17 4.10
CA LYS A 98 -19.04 9.26 3.60
C LYS A 98 -20.08 8.87 4.65
N LYS A 99 -19.86 7.75 5.36
CA LYS A 99 -20.77 7.27 6.43
C LYS A 99 -20.88 8.27 7.58
N GLU A 100 -19.76 8.88 7.94
CA GLU A 100 -19.67 9.85 9.03
C GLU A 100 -20.05 11.28 8.59
N LYS A 101 -20.43 11.49 7.31
CA LYS A 101 -20.81 12.77 6.72
C LYS A 101 -19.69 13.82 6.64
N HIS A 102 -18.44 13.37 6.59
CA HIS A 102 -17.25 14.21 6.37
C HIS A 102 -16.81 14.24 4.91
N LEU A 103 -17.53 13.58 3.98
CA LEU A 103 -17.18 13.58 2.56
C LEU A 103 -18.09 14.54 1.78
N SER A 104 -17.55 15.69 1.37
CA SER A 104 -18.23 16.55 0.41
C SER A 104 -18.24 15.95 -1.00
N SER A 105 -19.15 16.44 -1.84
CA SER A 105 -19.20 16.05 -3.27
C SER A 105 -17.88 16.40 -3.98
N GLU A 106 -17.31 17.55 -3.66
CA GLU A 106 -16.06 18.01 -4.27
C GLU A 106 -14.87 17.13 -3.89
N LEU A 107 -14.72 16.81 -2.60
CA LEU A 107 -13.67 15.90 -2.13
C LEU A 107 -13.86 14.51 -2.73
N GLY A 108 -15.10 14.02 -2.79
CA GLY A 108 -15.44 12.77 -3.44
C GLY A 108 -15.00 12.73 -4.91
N ASN A 109 -15.25 13.80 -5.67
CA ASN A 109 -14.86 13.91 -7.07
C ASN A 109 -13.33 13.95 -7.26
N LEU A 110 -12.60 14.57 -6.34
CA LEU A 110 -11.13 14.58 -6.35
C LEU A 110 -10.57 13.18 -6.12
N PHE A 111 -11.12 12.44 -5.14
CA PHE A 111 -10.74 11.04 -4.91
C PHE A 111 -11.11 10.14 -6.10
N SER A 112 -12.29 10.29 -6.70
CA SER A 112 -12.70 9.53 -7.88
C SER A 112 -11.73 9.73 -9.06
N GLN A 113 -11.31 10.98 -9.31
CA GLN A 113 -10.29 11.27 -10.33
C GLN A 113 -8.94 10.64 -9.99
N ALA A 114 -8.51 10.72 -8.72
CA ALA A 114 -7.27 10.08 -8.29
C ALA A 114 -7.32 8.56 -8.46
N PHE A 115 -8.47 7.92 -8.17
CA PHE A 115 -8.69 6.50 -8.40
C PHE A 115 -8.57 6.14 -9.88
N GLU A 116 -9.28 6.85 -10.76
CA GLU A 116 -9.24 6.61 -12.20
C GLU A 116 -7.82 6.74 -12.77
N ILE A 117 -7.11 7.82 -12.44
CA ILE A 117 -5.72 8.00 -12.89
C ILE A 117 -4.84 6.90 -12.30
N SER A 118 -5.01 6.55 -11.02
CA SER A 118 -4.22 5.50 -10.39
C SER A 118 -4.45 4.14 -11.02
N ASP A 119 -5.68 3.81 -11.42
CA ASP A 119 -6.03 2.56 -12.08
C ASP A 119 -5.35 2.48 -13.46
N ASN A 120 -5.40 3.57 -14.25
CA ASN A 120 -4.69 3.68 -15.54
C ASN A 120 -3.17 3.49 -15.37
N ILE A 121 -2.57 4.12 -14.34
CA ILE A 121 -1.14 3.96 -14.03
C ILE A 121 -0.82 2.52 -13.64
N ARG A 122 -1.65 1.90 -12.79
CA ARG A 122 -1.44 0.52 -12.33
C ARG A 122 -1.54 -0.49 -13.47
N GLU A 123 -2.43 -0.26 -14.43
CA GLU A 123 -2.57 -1.06 -15.64
C GLU A 123 -1.36 -0.86 -16.57
N LYS A 124 -1.08 0.41 -16.93
CA LYS A 124 -0.01 0.76 -17.88
C LYS A 124 1.38 0.28 -17.46
N PHE A 125 1.67 0.30 -16.16
CA PHE A 125 2.96 -0.12 -15.62
C PHE A 125 2.92 -1.52 -14.99
N GLU A 126 1.84 -2.28 -15.22
CA GLU A 126 1.65 -3.64 -14.71
C GLU A 126 1.91 -3.77 -13.19
N LEU A 127 1.57 -2.73 -12.44
CA LEU A 127 1.83 -2.66 -10.99
C LEU A 127 0.98 -3.66 -10.22
N ASN A 128 -0.17 -4.02 -10.79
CA ASN A 128 -1.07 -5.02 -10.25
C ASN A 128 -0.34 -6.36 -10.13
N ASN A 129 -0.12 -6.78 -8.89
CA ASN A 129 0.54 -8.05 -8.55
C ASN A 129 2.03 -8.12 -8.91
N SER A 130 2.69 -7.00 -9.23
CA SER A 130 4.13 -6.96 -9.54
C SER A 130 4.99 -7.70 -8.51
N TRP A 131 4.76 -7.45 -7.21
CA TRP A 131 5.45 -8.16 -6.13
C TRP A 131 5.10 -9.65 -6.04
N ALA A 132 3.87 -10.06 -6.38
CA ALA A 132 3.45 -11.46 -6.39
C ALA A 132 4.05 -12.20 -7.59
N ASN A 133 4.20 -11.54 -8.74
CA ASN A 133 4.92 -12.06 -9.90
C ASN A 133 6.41 -12.26 -9.59
N SER A 134 7.04 -11.34 -8.85
CA SER A 134 8.42 -11.53 -8.38
C SER A 134 8.56 -12.73 -7.44
N ILE A 135 7.57 -12.98 -6.58
CA ILE A 135 7.54 -14.21 -5.75
C ILE A 135 7.35 -15.43 -6.65
N GLU A 136 6.44 -15.38 -7.61
CA GLU A 136 6.18 -16.46 -8.58
C GLU A 136 7.45 -16.89 -9.32
N GLU A 137 8.24 -15.93 -9.81
CA GLU A 137 9.51 -16.19 -10.48
C GLU A 137 10.47 -16.98 -9.58
N VAL A 138 10.54 -16.63 -8.29
CA VAL A 138 11.44 -17.24 -7.32
C VAL A 138 10.94 -18.61 -6.85
N ILE A 139 9.64 -18.78 -6.59
CA ILE A 139 9.07 -20.12 -6.28
C ILE A 139 9.10 -21.04 -7.51
N SER A 140 9.13 -20.48 -8.73
CA SER A 140 9.18 -21.21 -9.99
C SER A 140 7.99 -22.18 -10.15
N LYS A 141 8.20 -23.37 -10.77
CA LYS A 141 7.15 -24.39 -11.00
C LYS A 141 6.66 -25.13 -9.75
N ARG A 142 7.06 -24.71 -8.55
CA ARG A 142 6.65 -25.35 -7.29
C ARG A 142 5.19 -25.03 -7.02
N LYS A 143 4.35 -26.06 -7.00
CA LYS A 143 2.90 -25.89 -6.92
C LYS A 143 2.42 -25.88 -5.48
N ASN A 144 3.13 -26.53 -4.56
CA ASN A 144 2.71 -26.64 -3.17
C ASN A 144 3.49 -25.66 -2.28
N ILE A 145 2.83 -24.62 -1.81
CA ILE A 145 3.46 -23.49 -1.10
C ILE A 145 2.93 -23.41 0.33
N PHE A 146 3.80 -23.09 1.27
CA PHE A 146 3.40 -22.69 2.62
C PHE A 146 3.71 -21.20 2.81
N ILE A 147 2.73 -20.42 3.27
CA ILE A 147 2.92 -19.00 3.60
C ILE A 147 2.98 -18.83 5.11
N PHE A 148 4.08 -18.24 5.58
CA PHE A 148 4.21 -17.81 6.96
C PHE A 148 3.76 -16.35 7.11
N GLY A 149 2.50 -16.19 7.55
CA GLY A 149 1.84 -14.91 7.83
C GLY A 149 0.35 -14.97 7.43
N ASP A 150 -0.52 -14.29 8.16
CA ASP A 150 -1.99 -14.35 8.02
C ASP A 150 -2.63 -12.98 7.67
N GLY A 151 -1.80 -11.96 7.44
CA GLY A 151 -2.23 -10.61 7.12
C GLY A 151 -2.81 -10.45 5.71
N ASN A 152 -3.28 -9.25 5.39
CA ASN A 152 -3.85 -8.92 4.07
C ASN A 152 -2.88 -9.19 2.90
N LEU A 153 -1.58 -8.99 3.11
CA LEU A 153 -0.53 -9.38 2.17
C LEU A 153 -0.54 -10.88 1.86
N ALA A 154 -0.70 -11.73 2.88
CA ALA A 154 -0.76 -13.19 2.69
C ALA A 154 -1.98 -13.57 1.86
N LYS A 155 -3.16 -13.07 2.25
CA LYS A 155 -4.42 -13.31 1.53
C LYS A 155 -4.37 -12.82 0.08
N SER A 156 -3.71 -11.68 -0.17
CA SER A 156 -3.52 -11.14 -1.51
C SER A 156 -2.58 -12.00 -2.35
N LEU A 157 -1.50 -12.52 -1.75
CA LEU A 157 -0.57 -13.43 -2.42
C LEU A 157 -1.26 -14.74 -2.79
N GLU A 158 -1.98 -15.32 -1.82
CA GLU A 158 -2.75 -16.55 -1.98
C GLU A 158 -3.73 -16.42 -3.14
N LYS A 159 -4.56 -15.36 -3.12
CA LYS A 159 -5.52 -15.11 -4.19
C LYS A 159 -4.87 -15.03 -5.58
N ASN A 160 -3.73 -14.34 -5.69
CA ASN A 160 -3.04 -14.17 -6.97
C ASN A 160 -2.45 -15.48 -7.51
N LEU A 161 -1.76 -16.23 -6.65
CA LEU A 161 -1.08 -17.45 -7.05
C LEU A 161 -2.07 -18.63 -7.19
N SER A 162 -3.15 -18.68 -6.40
CA SER A 162 -4.21 -19.67 -6.59
C SER A 162 -4.84 -19.56 -7.97
N SER A 163 -5.05 -18.35 -8.52
CA SER A 163 -5.55 -18.19 -9.89
C SER A 163 -4.56 -18.65 -10.96
N LYS A 164 -3.30 -18.90 -10.59
CA LYS A 164 -2.23 -19.46 -11.44
C LYS A 164 -1.95 -20.94 -11.12
N GLY A 165 -2.81 -21.56 -10.32
CA GLY A 165 -2.78 -22.98 -9.99
C GLY A 165 -1.75 -23.38 -8.95
N PHE A 166 -1.37 -22.48 -8.03
CA PHE A 166 -0.60 -22.84 -6.84
C PHE A 166 -1.54 -23.28 -5.71
N ASN A 167 -1.09 -24.25 -4.92
CA ASN A 167 -1.77 -24.83 -3.76
C ASN A 167 -1.13 -24.31 -2.48
N PHE A 168 -1.96 -23.95 -1.50
CA PHE A 168 -1.51 -23.48 -0.19
C PHE A 168 -1.71 -24.57 0.85
N LEU A 169 -0.64 -24.92 1.56
CA LEU A 169 -0.65 -25.98 2.56
C LEU A 169 -0.61 -25.37 3.96
N ASP A 170 -1.23 -26.06 4.92
CA ASP A 170 -1.22 -25.69 6.35
C ASP A 170 0.02 -26.22 7.10
N ASN A 171 0.80 -27.10 6.46
CA ASN A 171 1.98 -27.72 7.06
C ASN A 171 3.22 -27.47 6.19
N PRO A 172 4.25 -26.77 6.70
CA PRO A 172 5.45 -26.45 5.92
C PRO A 172 6.26 -27.68 5.52
N LYS A 173 6.10 -28.83 6.20
CA LYS A 173 6.82 -30.08 5.86
C LYS A 173 6.43 -30.67 4.51
N ASN A 174 5.21 -30.39 4.06
CA ASN A 174 4.65 -30.93 2.81
C ASN A 174 4.78 -29.93 1.65
N ALA A 175 5.27 -28.72 1.93
CA ALA A 175 5.39 -27.66 0.95
C ALA A 175 6.70 -27.77 0.18
N GLU A 176 6.69 -27.44 -1.10
CA GLU A 176 7.88 -27.38 -1.96
C GLU A 176 8.64 -26.06 -1.79
N ALA A 177 7.93 -24.98 -1.39
CA ALA A 177 8.52 -23.69 -1.05
C ALA A 177 7.81 -23.02 0.12
N ILE A 178 8.56 -22.20 0.86
CA ILE A 178 8.08 -21.47 2.03
C ILE A 178 8.27 -19.97 1.80
N VAL A 179 7.18 -19.21 1.86
CA VAL A 179 7.19 -17.75 1.70
C VAL A 179 6.93 -17.08 3.05
N ILE A 180 7.85 -16.21 3.47
CA ILE A 180 7.76 -15.50 4.76
C ILE A 180 7.45 -14.03 4.50
N LEU A 181 6.28 -13.56 4.92
CA LEU A 181 5.75 -12.22 4.60
C LEU A 181 5.97 -11.15 5.68
N LYS A 182 6.72 -11.45 6.75
CA LYS A 182 6.79 -10.55 7.92
C LYS A 182 7.86 -9.45 7.74
N LYS A 183 7.43 -8.18 7.65
CA LYS A 183 8.35 -7.02 7.65
C LYS A 183 9.01 -6.87 9.02
N GLY A 184 10.34 -6.87 9.08
CA GLY A 184 11.08 -6.79 10.34
C GLY A 184 11.02 -8.07 11.18
N PHE A 185 10.92 -9.23 10.52
CA PHE A 185 11.00 -10.53 11.18
C PHE A 185 12.27 -10.65 12.02
N LYS A 186 12.13 -10.55 13.35
CA LYS A 186 13.09 -11.12 14.30
C LYS A 186 12.58 -12.52 14.63
N PRO A 187 13.36 -13.58 14.34
CA PRO A 187 12.95 -14.93 14.65
C PRO A 187 12.62 -15.04 16.14
N SER A 188 11.39 -15.41 16.49
CA SER A 188 11.13 -15.98 17.82
C SER A 188 11.80 -17.36 17.87
N ASN A 189 12.18 -17.88 19.04
CA ASN A 189 12.81 -19.22 19.13
C ASN A 189 12.01 -20.31 18.39
N LYS A 190 10.69 -20.22 18.36
CA LYS A 190 9.83 -21.19 17.66
C LYS A 190 9.88 -21.03 16.13
N THR A 191 9.93 -19.79 15.63
CA THR A 191 10.00 -19.53 14.18
C THR A 191 11.43 -19.63 13.62
N ALA A 192 12.44 -19.26 14.40
CA ALA A 192 13.85 -19.52 14.10
C ALA A 192 14.09 -21.02 13.98
N LYS A 193 13.52 -21.80 14.89
CA LYS A 193 13.54 -23.26 14.83
C LYS A 193 12.84 -23.75 13.56
N ILE A 194 11.68 -23.24 13.19
CA ILE A 194 11.02 -23.63 11.91
C ILE A 194 11.90 -23.27 10.70
N ILE A 195 12.49 -22.07 10.64
CA ILE A 195 13.34 -21.65 9.51
C ILE A 195 14.63 -22.48 9.43
N ASN A 196 15.33 -22.68 10.54
CA ASN A 196 16.54 -23.50 10.61
C ASN A 196 16.22 -24.97 10.29
N LEU A 197 15.11 -25.52 10.82
CA LEU A 197 14.64 -26.85 10.43
C LEU A 197 14.34 -26.92 8.93
N THR A 198 13.77 -25.87 8.33
CA THR A 198 13.46 -25.84 6.89
C THR A 198 14.66 -25.61 5.98
N GLU A 199 15.79 -25.11 6.49
CA GLU A 199 17.04 -24.98 5.73
C GLU A 199 17.94 -26.22 5.91
N GLU A 200 17.93 -26.83 7.11
CA GLU A 200 18.78 -27.98 7.45
C GLU A 200 18.11 -29.35 7.19
N GLU A 201 16.81 -29.53 7.50
CA GLU A 201 16.11 -30.82 7.35
C GLU A 201 15.35 -30.96 6.02
N PHE A 202 14.97 -29.83 5.41
CA PHE A 202 14.19 -29.83 4.19
C PHE A 202 14.90 -29.04 3.09
N LYS A 203 15.03 -29.62 1.89
CA LYS A 203 15.66 -28.92 0.75
C LYS A 203 14.70 -27.88 0.13
N HIS A 204 14.15 -26.97 0.93
CA HIS A 204 13.16 -25.99 0.48
C HIS A 204 13.80 -24.64 0.15
N ASP A 205 13.27 -23.96 -0.86
CA ASP A 205 13.62 -22.57 -1.13
C ASP A 205 12.84 -21.67 -0.16
N VAL A 206 13.55 -21.09 0.83
CA VAL A 206 12.97 -20.15 1.79
C VAL A 206 13.03 -18.73 1.21
N ILE A 207 11.87 -18.15 0.92
CA ILE A 207 11.75 -16.80 0.35
C ILE A 207 11.39 -15.82 1.46
N ASN A 208 12.38 -15.05 1.89
CA ASN A 208 12.17 -13.95 2.83
C ASN A 208 11.82 -12.67 2.08
N MET A 209 10.56 -12.22 2.18
CA MET A 209 10.06 -11.03 1.52
C MET A 209 10.75 -9.73 1.92
N SER A 210 11.53 -9.74 3.02
CA SER A 210 12.38 -8.62 3.37
C SER A 210 13.32 -8.19 2.23
N LYS A 211 13.73 -9.15 1.38
CA LYS A 211 14.59 -8.94 0.21
C LYS A 211 13.85 -8.39 -1.02
N PHE A 212 12.52 -8.52 -1.08
CA PHE A 212 11.68 -8.04 -2.19
C PHE A 212 11.04 -6.67 -1.89
N PHE A 213 11.26 -6.10 -0.71
CA PHE A 213 10.99 -4.68 -0.45
C PHE A 213 12.06 -3.77 -1.10
N THR A 214 12.65 -4.19 -2.22
CA THR A 214 13.52 -3.32 -3.00
C THR A 214 12.66 -2.21 -3.59
N LYS A 215 13.08 -0.96 -3.37
CA LYS A 215 12.50 0.15 -4.12
C LYS A 215 12.71 -0.16 -5.61
N PRO A 216 11.71 0.07 -6.47
CA PRO A 216 11.88 -0.09 -7.91
C PRO A 216 13.05 0.72 -8.41
N ASP A 217 13.55 0.37 -9.60
CA ASP A 217 14.48 1.22 -10.31
C ASP A 217 13.92 2.66 -10.36
N LYS A 218 14.76 3.63 -9.98
CA LYS A 218 14.42 5.06 -10.04
C LYS A 218 13.89 5.47 -11.41
N LYS A 219 14.34 4.81 -12.49
CA LYS A 219 13.81 5.02 -13.84
C LYS A 219 12.31 4.73 -13.95
N ILE A 220 11.85 3.62 -13.38
CA ILE A 220 10.42 3.25 -13.38
C ILE A 220 9.62 4.24 -12.54
N ILE A 221 10.12 4.59 -11.34
CA ILE A 221 9.46 5.58 -10.47
C ILE A 221 9.31 6.92 -11.19
N ASN A 222 10.38 7.39 -11.85
CA ASN A 222 10.35 8.65 -12.59
C ASN A 222 9.39 8.56 -13.78
N ALA A 223 9.37 7.45 -14.52
CA ALA A 223 8.43 7.26 -15.62
C ALA A 223 6.97 7.31 -15.15
N ILE A 224 6.66 6.69 -14.00
CA ILE A 224 5.32 6.77 -13.41
C ILE A 224 4.99 8.20 -13.00
N LYS A 225 5.90 8.92 -12.33
CA LYS A 225 5.70 10.33 -11.93
C LYS A 225 5.43 11.23 -13.13
N GLU A 226 6.17 11.05 -14.23
CA GLU A 226 5.93 11.81 -15.47
C GLU A 226 4.58 11.47 -16.10
N GLU A 227 4.17 10.19 -16.08
CA GLU A 227 2.84 9.81 -16.57
C GLU A 227 1.71 10.39 -15.71
N ILE A 228 1.87 10.42 -14.37
CA ILE A 228 0.90 11.06 -13.47
C ILE A 228 0.75 12.54 -13.83
N LYS A 229 1.86 13.27 -14.00
CA LYS A 229 1.84 14.68 -14.41
C LYS A 229 1.14 14.86 -15.77
N LYS A 230 1.40 13.95 -16.72
CA LYS A 230 0.79 13.97 -18.04
C LYS A 230 -0.74 13.77 -17.96
N GLU A 231 -1.22 12.76 -17.22
CA GLU A 231 -2.65 12.51 -17.00
C GLU A 231 -3.33 13.72 -16.33
N LEU A 232 -2.70 14.32 -15.31
CA LEU A 232 -3.23 15.52 -14.65
C LEU A 232 -3.28 16.75 -15.58
N SER A 233 -2.35 16.85 -16.54
CA SER A 233 -2.28 17.95 -17.50
C SER A 233 -3.27 17.84 -18.67
N ASN A 234 -3.95 16.69 -18.83
CA ASN A 234 -4.75 16.41 -20.02
C ASN A 234 -6.27 16.39 -19.70
N PRO A 235 -6.98 17.53 -19.78
CA PRO A 235 -8.35 17.68 -19.29
C PRO A 235 -9.43 16.95 -20.11
N ARG A 236 -9.07 16.15 -21.13
CA ARG A 236 -10.01 15.59 -22.13
C ARG A 236 -10.62 14.23 -21.78
N ARG A 237 -10.48 13.75 -20.54
CA ARG A 237 -11.17 12.54 -20.04
C ARG A 237 -12.14 12.90 -18.90
N LYS A 238 -12.92 13.98 -19.07
CA LYS A 238 -14.03 14.34 -18.17
C LYS A 238 -15.36 14.00 -18.80
#